data_AF-M1B8X8-F1
#
_entry.id   AF-M1B8X8-F1
#
_cell.length_a   1.000
_cell.length_b   1.000
_cell.length_c   1.000
_cell.angle_alpha   90.00
_cell.angle_beta   90.00
_cell.angle_gamma   90.00
#
_symmetry.space_group_name_H-M   'P 1'
#
loop_
_entity.id
_entity.type
_entity.pdbx_description
1 polymer ?
#
loop_
_entity_poly.entity_id
_entity_poly.type
_entity_poly.pdbx_seq_one_letter_code
_entity_poly.pdbx_strand_id
1 'polypeptide(L)' 'MASGSLDKCMNIWSVKEAKIVKTYNGDGCIFEVCWNKEGNKVAACFANKKVCVYDLRL' A
#
# COMPACT_ATOMS: atom_id res chain seq x y z
N MET A 1 2.18 9.29 0.34
CA MET A 1 1.71 8.69 -0.93
C MET A 1 1.82 7.18 -0.82
N ALA A 2 1.00 6.40 -1.56
CA ALA A 2 1.14 4.94 -1.64
C ALA A 2 1.19 4.50 -3.11
N SER A 3 1.86 3.38 -3.36
CA SER A 3 1.88 2.72 -4.66
C SER A 3 1.83 1.20 -4.49
N GLY A 4 1.09 0.52 -5.36
CA GLY A 4 1.15 -0.94 -5.51
C GLY A 4 1.95 -1.34 -6.74
N SER A 5 2.56 -2.53 -6.72
CA SER A 5 3.39 -3.04 -7.81
C SER A 5 3.05 -4.50 -8.16
N LEU A 6 3.42 -4.90 -9.39
CA LEU A 6 3.32 -6.28 -9.86
C LEU A 6 4.36 -7.20 -9.20
N ASP A 7 5.39 -6.63 -8.57
CA ASP A 7 6.35 -7.38 -7.73
C ASP A 7 5.77 -7.81 -6.37
N LYS A 8 4.47 -7.57 -6.14
CA LYS A 8 3.71 -7.89 -4.92
C LYS A 8 4.01 -6.98 -3.73
N CYS A 9 4.71 -5.87 -3.94
CA CYS A 9 4.99 -4.87 -2.93
C CYS A 9 3.99 -3.71 -2.97
N MET A 10 3.61 -3.23 -1.79
CA MET A 10 3.02 -1.91 -1.58
C MET A 10 4.04 -1.01 -0.87
N ASN A 11 4.37 0.13 -1.48
CA ASN A 11 5.29 1.10 -0.91
C ASN A 11 4.53 2.32 -0.39
N ILE A 12 4.87 2.76 0.81
CA ILE A 12 4.44 4.02 1.42
C ILE A 12 5.60 5.00 1.33
N TRP A 13 5.31 6.20 0.84
CA TRP A 13 6.31 7.22 0.53
C TRP A 13 6.10 8.48 1.37
N SER A 14 7.19 8.98 1.95
CA SER A 14 7.26 10.36 2.42
C SER A 14 7.59 11.26 1.24
N VAL A 15 6.64 12.10 0.85
CA VAL A 15 6.84 13.07 -0.24
C VAL A 15 7.84 14.16 0.18
N LYS A 16 7.80 14.57 1.44
CA LYS A 16 8.72 15.59 2.00
C LYS A 16 10.17 15.12 1.96
N GLU A 17 10.41 13.85 2.28
CA GLU A 17 11.77 13.29 2.36
C GLU A 17 12.18 12.53 1.09
N ALA A 18 11.31 12.52 0.08
CA ALA A 18 11.52 11.82 -1.20
C ALA A 18 12.00 10.37 -1.05
N LYS A 19 11.47 9.63 -0.07
CA LYS A 19 11.90 8.25 0.22
C LYS A 19 10.75 7.33 0.62
N ILE A 20 10.99 6.03 0.46
CA ILE A 20 10.12 4.98 0.98
C ILE A 20 10.26 4.96 2.50
N VAL A 21 9.13 5.05 3.19
CA VAL A 21 9.06 4.95 4.66
C VAL A 21 8.65 3.57 5.13
N LYS A 22 7.91 2.83 4.28
CA LYS A 22 7.49 1.46 4.60
C LYS A 22 7.19 0.68 3.33
N THR A 23 7.54 -0.60 3.34
CA THR A 23 7.19 -1.56 2.29
C THR A 23 6.41 -2.70 2.93
N TYR A 24 5.28 -3.04 2.32
CA TYR A 24 4.48 -4.20 2.67
C TYR A 24 4.57 -5.23 1.55
N ASN A 25 4.90 -6.47 1.90
CA ASN A 25 4.86 -7.58 0.97
C ASN A 25 3.50 -8.25 1.07
N GLY A 26 2.81 -8.38 -0.06
CA GLY A 26 1.56 -9.12 -0.14
C GLY A 26 1.70 -10.43 -0.90
N ASP A 27 0.62 -11.19 -0.92
CA ASP A 27 0.57 -12.53 -1.53
C ASP A 27 0.27 -12.51 -3.04
N GLY A 28 0.34 -11.36 -3.70
CA GLY A 28 -0.04 -11.21 -5.10
C GLY A 28 0.27 -9.83 -5.67
N CYS A 29 0.18 -9.69 -6.99
CA CYS A 29 0.36 -8.42 -7.67
C CYS A 29 -0.70 -7.42 -7.22
N ILE A 30 -0.34 -6.16 -7.03
CA ILE A 30 -1.26 -5.10 -6.61
C ILE A 30 -1.62 -4.24 -7.82
N PHE A 31 -2.91 -4.13 -8.10
CA PHE A 31 -3.41 -3.33 -9.23
C PHE A 31 -3.82 -1.92 -8.81
N GLU A 32 -4.34 -1.78 -7.59
CA GLU A 32 -4.85 -0.52 -7.08
C GLU A 32 -4.58 -0.39 -5.58
N VAL A 33 -4.32 0.85 -5.15
CA VAL A 33 -4.22 1.22 -3.75
C VAL A 33 -5.06 2.47 -3.49
N CYS A 34 -5.72 2.52 -2.34
CA CYS A 34 -6.54 3.67 -1.96
C CYS A 34 -6.36 4.01 -0.48
N TRP A 35 -6.13 5.30 -0.19
CA TRP A 35 -6.08 5.81 1.16
C TRP A 35 -7.50 6.04 1.69
N ASN A 36 -7.73 5.76 2.97
CA ASN A 36 -8.91 6.27 3.63
C ASN A 36 -8.80 7.79 3.83
N LYS A 37 -9.95 8.44 4.09
CA LYS A 37 -10.03 9.90 4.32
C LYS A 37 -9.09 10.39 5.42
N GLU A 38 -8.97 9.62 6.50
CA GLU A 38 -8.14 9.96 7.65
C GLU A 38 -6.62 9.74 7.42
N GLY A 39 -6.23 9.20 6.26
CA GLY A 39 -4.82 8.97 5.92
C GLY A 39 -4.10 7.94 6.80
N ASN A 40 -4.85 7.12 7.53
CA ASN A 40 -4.30 6.16 8.49
C ASN A 40 -4.45 4.69 8.06
N LYS A 41 -5.18 4.44 6.98
CA LYS A 41 -5.33 3.11 6.37
C LYS A 41 -5.14 3.18 4.87
N VAL A 42 -4.62 2.08 4.32
CA VAL A 42 -4.51 1.86 2.88
C VAL A 42 -5.17 0.55 2.52
N ALA A 43 -6.10 0.58 1.58
CA ALA A 43 -6.63 -0.61 0.92
C ALA A 43 -5.75 -0.99 -0.28
N ALA A 44 -5.51 -2.27 -0.48
CA ALA A 44 -4.81 -2.80 -1.65
C ALA A 44 -5.61 -3.96 -2.27
N CYS A 45 -5.78 -3.90 -3.60
CA CYS A 45 -6.48 -4.91 -4.39
C CYS A 45 -5.48 -5.82 -5.10
N PHE A 46 -5.54 -7.12 -4.78
CA PHE A 46 -4.58 -8.11 -5.26
C PHE A 46 -5.13 -8.95 -6.42
N ALA A 47 -4.25 -9.38 -7.31
CA ALA A 47 -4.58 -10.31 -8.40
C ALA A 47 -5.11 -11.67 -7.93
N ASN A 48 -4.80 -12.06 -6.69
CA ASN A 48 -5.25 -13.31 -6.08
C ASN A 48 -6.67 -13.23 -5.48
N LYS A 49 -7.49 -12.27 -5.92
CA LYS A 49 -8.88 -12.04 -5.48
C LYS A 49 -9.03 -11.60 -4.01
N LYS A 50 -7.95 -11.19 -3.35
CA LYS A 50 -7.99 -10.62 -2.00
C LYS A 50 -7.98 -9.08 -2.04
N VAL A 51 -8.64 -8.49 -1.06
CA VAL A 51 -8.49 -7.08 -0.70
C VAL A 51 -8.04 -7.02 0.74
N CYS A 52 -6.94 -6.33 1.00
CA CYS A 52 -6.41 -6.15 2.36
C CYS A 52 -6.45 -4.67 2.74
N VAL A 53 -6.73 -4.40 4.02
CA VAL A 53 -6.66 -3.05 4.59
C VAL A 53 -5.52 -3.03 5.60
N TYR A 54 -4.55 -2.15 5.36
CA TYR A 54 -3.37 -1.97 6.21
C TYR A 54 -3.59 -0.75 7.12
N ASP A 55 -3.57 -0.94 8.43
CA ASP A 55 -3.53 0.15 9.41
C ASP A 55 -2.07 0.62 9.59
N LEU A 56 -1.86 1.93 9.48
CA LEU A 56 -0.53 2.54 9.61
C LEU A 56 -0.28 3.16 10.98
N ARG A 57 -1.28 3.12 11.87
CA ARG A 57 -1.14 3.48 13.29
C ARG A 57 -0.59 2.24 14.00
N LEU A 58 0.73 2.06 13.97
CA LEU A 58 1.36 1.26 15.02
C LEU A 58 1.46 2.13 16.28
#